data_AF-Q13AQ4-F1
#
_entry.id   AF-Q13AQ4-F1
#
_cell.length_a   1.000
_cell.length_b   1.000
_cell.length_c   1.000
_cell.angle_alpha   90.00
_cell.angle_beta   90.00
_cell.angle_gamma   90.00
#
_symmetry.space_group_name_H-M   'P 1'
#
loop_
_entity.id
_entity.type
_entity.pdbx_description
1 polymer ?
#
loop_
_entity_poly.entity_id
_entity_poly.type
_entity_poly.pdbx_seq_one_letter_code
_entity_poly.pdbx_strand_id
1 'polypeptide(L)'
;MIFSKSDSDILDALGSARLVAQFAQENEIVRQNRTFREPLHHVGAILADAALQAGLNYRTVVKTRVDRIVREFPEARTLSGTLRAIASVGVADFLSWRHQTKTLRFICLADLLRNEGIDNFQHLRTWLQDPACREKLLIIHGVGPKTADYLCSLVGLDCIAVDRHIQTFARDAGVTATDYDHLKIVISFAADLLGVPRRHFDASIWAYVSNRSLSTQILQHTAQLPFERPFVAA
;
A
#
# COMPACT_ATOMS: atom_id res chain seq x y z
N MET A 1 -3.67 22.01 11.75
CA MET A 1 -3.15 22.11 13.14
C MET A 1 -2.42 20.81 13.48
N ILE A 2 -1.12 20.87 13.74
CA ILE A 2 -0.35 19.71 14.21
C ILE A 2 -0.53 19.67 15.73
N PHE A 3 -1.33 18.74 16.24
CA PHE A 3 -1.29 18.41 17.66
C PHE A 3 0.11 17.87 17.95
N SER A 4 0.92 18.61 18.71
CA SER A 4 2.16 18.07 19.25
C SER A 4 1.76 16.94 20.21
N LYS A 5 2.05 15.69 19.84
CA LYS A 5 1.89 14.55 20.74
C LYS A 5 2.67 14.83 22.03
N SER A 6 2.15 14.38 23.16
CA SER A 6 2.84 14.57 24.43
C SER A 6 4.18 13.82 24.43
N ASP A 7 5.14 14.26 25.23
CA ASP A 7 6.43 13.55 25.36
C ASP A 7 6.23 12.09 25.80
N SER A 8 5.20 11.82 26.60
CA SER A 8 4.79 10.47 26.98
C SER A 8 4.41 9.63 25.76
N ASP A 9 3.62 10.17 24.83
CA ASP A 9 3.19 9.45 23.64
C ASP A 9 4.37 9.12 22.70
N ILE A 10 5.37 9.99 22.66
CA ILE A 10 6.58 9.79 21.85
C ILE A 10 7.46 8.70 22.48
N LEU A 11 7.65 8.73 23.80
CA LEU A 11 8.41 7.70 24.51
C LEU A 11 7.74 6.32 24.39
N ASP A 12 6.42 6.27 24.49
CA ASP A 12 5.64 5.04 24.29
C ASP A 12 5.79 4.51 22.85
N ALA A 13 5.76 5.41 21.86
CA ALA A 13 5.99 5.06 20.47
C ALA A 13 7.41 4.53 20.23
N LEU A 14 8.44 5.11 20.88
CA LEU A 14 9.82 4.63 20.80
C LEU A 14 10.00 3.26 21.46
N GLY A 15 9.36 3.03 22.61
CA GLY A 15 9.34 1.72 23.26
C GLY A 15 8.74 0.64 22.35
N SER A 16 7.60 0.95 21.74
CA SER A 16 6.94 0.08 20.75
C SER A 16 7.79 -0.12 19.50
N ALA A 17 8.46 0.93 19.00
CA ALA A 17 9.33 0.86 17.84
C ALA A 17 10.53 -0.06 18.09
N ARG A 18 11.07 -0.09 19.31
CA ARG A 18 12.16 -1.00 19.68
C ARG A 18 11.71 -2.46 19.64
N LEU A 19 10.49 -2.76 20.10
CA LEU A 19 9.90 -4.11 20.00
C LEU A 19 9.78 -4.53 18.54
N VAL A 20 9.25 -3.66 17.68
CA VAL A 20 9.11 -3.89 16.24
C VAL A 20 10.48 -4.11 15.57
N ALA A 21 11.48 -3.28 15.89
CA ALA A 21 12.83 -3.39 15.35
C ALA A 21 13.51 -4.70 15.77
N GLN A 22 13.41 -5.07 17.05
CA GLN A 22 13.93 -6.34 17.56
C GLN A 22 13.26 -7.53 16.86
N PHE A 23 11.93 -7.55 16.77
CA PHE A 23 11.19 -8.60 16.08
C PHE A 23 11.60 -8.70 14.60
N ALA A 24 11.81 -7.57 13.92
CA ALA A 24 12.29 -7.55 12.53
C ALA A 24 13.70 -8.14 12.38
N GLN A 25 14.60 -7.92 13.34
CA GLN A 25 15.94 -8.49 13.35
C GLN A 25 15.92 -10.00 13.60
N GLU A 26 15.15 -10.45 14.60
CA GLU A 26 14.99 -11.86 14.96
C GLU A 26 14.41 -12.70 13.80
N ASN A 27 13.54 -12.08 12.99
CA ASN A 27 12.93 -12.72 11.81
C ASN A 27 13.63 -12.37 10.48
N GLU A 28 14.81 -11.74 10.53
CA GLU A 28 15.66 -11.41 9.37
C GLU A 28 14.99 -10.60 8.23
N ILE A 29 13.95 -9.82 8.54
CA ILE A 29 13.05 -9.21 7.54
C ILE A 29 13.76 -8.22 6.61
N VAL A 30 14.81 -7.57 7.11
CA VAL A 30 15.56 -6.53 6.39
C VAL A 30 16.83 -7.08 5.72
N ARG A 31 17.35 -8.22 6.19
CA ARG A 31 18.64 -8.77 5.72
C ARG A 31 18.57 -9.45 4.36
N GLN A 32 17.38 -9.85 3.93
CA GLN A 32 17.22 -10.73 2.76
C GLN A 32 16.62 -10.08 1.51
N ASN A 33 16.16 -8.81 1.55
CA ASN A 33 15.41 -8.23 0.44
C ASN A 33 15.89 -6.82 0.07
N ARG A 34 16.54 -6.69 -1.10
CA ARG A 34 16.70 -5.40 -1.80
C ARG A 34 15.47 -5.06 -2.65
N THR A 35 14.30 -5.58 -2.31
CA THR A 35 13.07 -5.33 -3.08
C THR A 35 12.57 -3.93 -2.78
N PHE A 36 13.17 -2.95 -3.45
CA PHE A 36 12.58 -1.64 -3.57
C PHE A 36 11.39 -1.75 -4.51
N ARG A 37 10.24 -1.22 -4.09
CA ARG A 37 9.21 -0.89 -5.06
C ARG A 37 9.71 0.31 -5.84
N GLU A 38 10.06 0.08 -7.11
CA GLU A 38 10.39 1.17 -8.01
C GLU A 38 9.17 2.09 -8.19
N PRO A 39 9.37 3.41 -8.21
CA PRO A 39 8.29 4.34 -8.47
C PRO A 39 7.64 4.06 -9.82
N LEU A 40 6.32 4.11 -9.88
CA LEU A 40 5.58 3.87 -11.11
C LEU A 40 5.49 5.16 -11.91
N HIS A 41 6.28 5.31 -12.97
CA HIS A 41 6.29 6.51 -13.83
C HIS A 41 5.10 6.55 -14.81
N HIS A 42 3.88 6.36 -14.30
CA HIS A 42 2.67 6.29 -15.11
C HIS A 42 1.43 6.76 -14.32
N VAL A 43 1.01 8.02 -14.51
CA VAL A 43 -0.04 8.67 -13.68
C VAL A 43 -1.34 7.87 -13.67
N GLY A 44 -1.86 7.45 -14.82
CA GLY A 44 -3.12 6.68 -14.88
C GLY A 44 -3.03 5.33 -14.15
N ALA A 45 -1.85 4.72 -14.09
CA ALA A 45 -1.64 3.46 -13.41
C ALA A 45 -1.46 3.65 -11.89
N ILE A 46 -0.82 4.75 -11.47
CA ILE A 46 -0.78 5.17 -10.04
C ILE A 46 -2.20 5.38 -9.52
N LEU A 47 -3.02 6.14 -10.25
CA LEU A 47 -4.40 6.42 -9.88
C LEU A 47 -5.24 5.14 -9.80
N ALA A 48 -5.07 4.23 -10.77
CA ALA A 48 -5.74 2.94 -10.77
C ALA A 48 -5.32 2.07 -9.58
N ASP A 49 -4.02 1.99 -9.28
CA ASP A 49 -3.51 1.22 -8.15
C ASP A 49 -4.11 1.72 -6.82
N ALA A 50 -4.03 3.04 -6.58
CA ALA A 50 -4.58 3.68 -5.38
C ALA A 50 -6.11 3.49 -5.26
N ALA A 51 -6.84 3.56 -6.38
CA ALA A 51 -8.28 3.37 -6.37
C ALA A 51 -8.69 1.91 -6.09
N LEU A 52 -7.93 0.95 -6.62
CA LEU A 52 -8.28 -0.47 -6.60
C LEU A 52 -7.77 -1.19 -5.34
N GLN A 53 -6.62 -0.83 -4.77
CA GLN A 53 -5.92 -1.61 -3.74
C GLN A 53 -6.78 -2.05 -2.55
N ALA A 54 -7.72 -1.21 -2.10
CA ALA A 54 -8.46 -1.45 -0.87
C ALA A 54 -9.41 -2.66 -1.01
N GLY A 55 -9.19 -3.70 -0.21
CA GLY A 55 -10.06 -4.88 -0.15
C GLY A 55 -9.91 -5.86 -1.31
N LEU A 56 -8.87 -5.72 -2.15
CA LEU A 56 -8.59 -6.64 -3.26
C LEU A 56 -7.26 -7.36 -3.04
N ASN A 57 -7.13 -8.57 -3.61
CA ASN A 57 -5.84 -9.23 -3.68
C ASN A 57 -4.92 -8.44 -4.60
N TYR A 58 -3.84 -7.90 -4.05
CA TYR A 58 -2.93 -7.06 -4.80
C TYR A 58 -2.31 -7.80 -5.99
N ARG A 59 -1.77 -9.00 -5.76
CA ARG A 59 -1.01 -9.76 -6.78
C ARG A 59 -1.89 -10.19 -7.95
N THR A 60 -3.08 -10.72 -7.68
CA THR A 60 -3.92 -11.35 -8.71
C THR A 60 -4.93 -10.39 -9.35
N VAL A 61 -5.36 -9.34 -8.62
CA VAL A 61 -6.42 -8.44 -9.08
C VAL A 61 -5.88 -7.07 -9.46
N VAL A 62 -5.13 -6.42 -8.55
CA VAL A 62 -4.70 -5.02 -8.72
C VAL A 62 -3.52 -4.95 -9.69
N LYS A 63 -2.46 -5.70 -9.42
CA LYS A 63 -1.23 -5.69 -10.25
C LYS A 63 -1.53 -6.04 -11.70
N THR A 64 -2.34 -7.07 -11.95
CA THR A 64 -2.78 -7.46 -13.31
C THR A 64 -3.40 -6.29 -14.07
N ARG A 65 -4.19 -5.45 -13.40
CA ARG A 65 -4.84 -4.28 -14.01
C ARG A 65 -3.89 -3.11 -14.21
N VAL A 66 -3.01 -2.87 -13.24
CA VAL A 66 -1.97 -1.85 -13.33
C VAL A 66 -1.02 -2.17 -14.50
N ASP A 67 -0.54 -3.41 -14.58
CA ASP A 67 0.32 -3.87 -15.68
C ASP A 67 -0.38 -3.76 -17.03
N ARG A 68 -1.67 -4.13 -17.09
CA ARG A 68 -2.50 -3.95 -18.28
C ARG A 68 -2.57 -2.48 -18.70
N ILE A 69 -2.84 -1.57 -17.77
CA ILE A 69 -2.95 -0.13 -18.08
C ILE A 69 -1.63 0.39 -18.66
N VAL A 70 -0.50 0.03 -18.03
CA VAL A 70 0.83 0.44 -18.50
C VAL A 70 1.11 -0.06 -19.93
N ARG A 71 0.64 -1.27 -20.26
CA ARG A 71 0.84 -1.88 -21.58
C ARG A 71 -0.10 -1.34 -22.64
N GLU A 72 -1.38 -1.17 -22.32
CA GLU A 72 -2.44 -0.86 -23.30
C GLU A 72 -2.70 0.63 -23.47
N PHE A 73 -2.32 1.47 -22.50
CA PHE A 73 -2.55 2.93 -22.52
C PHE A 73 -1.24 3.69 -22.23
N PRO A 74 -0.19 3.55 -23.05
CA PRO A 74 1.11 4.22 -22.80
C PRO A 74 1.02 5.75 -22.74
N GLU A 75 0.01 6.36 -23.37
CA GLU A 75 -0.29 7.79 -23.29
C GLU A 75 -0.76 8.22 -21.89
N ALA A 76 -1.36 7.32 -21.12
CA ALA A 76 -1.81 7.57 -19.75
C ALA A 76 -0.67 7.66 -18.73
N ARG A 77 0.59 7.77 -19.20
CA ARG A 77 1.71 8.25 -18.40
C ARG A 77 1.48 9.66 -17.84
N THR A 78 0.64 10.45 -18.50
CA THR A 78 0.18 11.77 -18.05
C THR A 78 -1.30 11.72 -17.64
N LEU A 79 -1.76 12.70 -16.86
CA LEU A 79 -3.16 12.88 -16.54
C LEU A 79 -3.95 13.22 -17.80
N SER A 80 -3.45 14.12 -18.64
CA SER A 80 -4.10 14.49 -19.90
C SER A 80 -4.29 13.28 -20.82
N GLY A 81 -3.28 12.39 -20.90
CA GLY A 81 -3.43 11.11 -21.62
C GLY A 81 -4.41 10.16 -20.94
N THR A 82 -4.41 10.09 -19.62
CA THR A 82 -5.39 9.30 -18.85
C THR A 82 -6.82 9.77 -19.13
N LEU A 83 -7.06 11.09 -19.13
CA LEU A 83 -8.36 11.70 -19.41
C LEU A 83 -8.82 11.43 -20.85
N ARG A 84 -7.92 11.47 -21.83
CA ARG A 84 -8.22 11.07 -23.22
C ARG A 84 -8.59 9.60 -23.31
N ALA A 85 -7.83 8.72 -22.65
CA ALA A 85 -8.08 7.28 -22.65
C ALA A 85 -9.47 6.97 -22.08
N ILE A 86 -9.81 7.49 -20.89
CA ILE A 86 -11.14 7.25 -20.28
C ILE A 86 -12.27 7.90 -21.06
N ALA A 87 -12.04 9.02 -21.76
CA ALA A 87 -13.04 9.61 -22.66
C ALA A 87 -13.31 8.71 -23.88
N SER A 88 -12.29 8.00 -24.35
CA SER A 88 -12.39 7.10 -25.50
C SER A 88 -13.00 5.74 -25.17
N VAL A 89 -12.60 5.11 -24.05
CA VAL A 89 -13.02 3.73 -23.73
C VAL A 89 -13.94 3.63 -22.51
N GLY A 90 -14.11 4.72 -21.76
CA GLY A 90 -14.83 4.71 -20.49
C GLY A 90 -13.98 4.22 -19.31
N VAL A 91 -14.30 4.71 -18.11
CA VAL A 91 -13.55 4.39 -16.88
C VAL A 91 -13.56 2.89 -16.54
N ALA A 92 -14.69 2.21 -16.78
CA ALA A 92 -14.85 0.81 -16.41
C ALA A 92 -13.93 -0.09 -17.23
N ASP A 93 -13.80 0.18 -18.53
CA ASP A 93 -12.95 -0.59 -19.43
C ASP A 93 -11.48 -0.19 -19.31
N PHE A 94 -11.19 1.08 -19.05
CA PHE A 94 -9.84 1.52 -18.68
C PHE A 94 -9.32 0.75 -17.46
N LEU A 95 -10.12 0.66 -16.39
CA LEU A 95 -9.75 -0.06 -15.17
C LEU A 95 -9.94 -1.58 -15.24
N SER A 96 -10.62 -2.12 -16.25
CA SER A 96 -11.13 -3.49 -16.27
C SER A 96 -11.91 -3.82 -14.98
N TRP A 97 -12.79 -2.91 -14.58
CA TRP A 97 -13.48 -2.95 -13.30
C TRP A 97 -14.81 -2.21 -13.31
N ARG A 98 -15.88 -2.85 -12.86
CA ARG A 98 -17.26 -2.31 -12.96
C ARG A 98 -17.85 -1.80 -11.64
N HIS A 99 -17.26 -2.12 -10.49
CA HIS A 99 -17.84 -1.69 -9.21
C HIS A 99 -17.76 -0.16 -9.06
N GLN A 100 -18.92 0.47 -8.96
CA GLN A 100 -19.10 1.92 -9.05
C GLN A 100 -18.26 2.71 -8.03
N THR A 101 -18.13 2.25 -6.78
CA THR A 101 -17.36 2.98 -5.77
C THR A 101 -15.88 3.14 -6.14
N LYS A 102 -15.29 2.15 -6.82
CA LYS A 102 -13.87 2.19 -7.19
C LYS A 102 -13.63 3.00 -8.46
N THR A 103 -14.55 2.91 -9.43
CA THR A 103 -14.51 3.74 -10.64
C THR A 103 -14.73 5.21 -10.30
N LEU A 104 -15.68 5.54 -9.42
CA LEU A 104 -15.89 6.89 -8.92
C LEU A 104 -14.67 7.43 -8.17
N ARG A 105 -14.05 6.64 -7.29
CA ARG A 105 -12.82 7.06 -6.60
C ARG A 105 -11.70 7.40 -7.57
N PHE A 106 -11.53 6.61 -8.62
CA PHE A 106 -10.55 6.90 -9.66
C PHE A 106 -10.84 8.24 -10.36
N ILE A 107 -12.10 8.49 -10.74
CA ILE A 107 -12.53 9.76 -11.35
C ILE A 107 -12.24 10.93 -10.41
N CYS A 108 -12.65 10.84 -9.15
CA CYS A 108 -12.44 11.92 -8.17
C CYS A 108 -10.95 12.23 -7.95
N LEU A 109 -10.09 11.20 -7.95
CA LEU A 109 -8.63 11.43 -7.88
C LEU A 109 -8.11 12.12 -9.15
N ALA A 110 -8.55 11.70 -10.33
CA ALA A 110 -8.16 12.34 -11.59
C ALA A 110 -8.63 13.79 -11.69
N ASP A 111 -9.86 14.08 -11.25
CA ASP A 111 -10.41 15.43 -11.20
C ASP A 111 -9.68 16.32 -10.19
N LEU A 112 -9.32 15.77 -9.01
CA LEU A 112 -8.50 16.50 -8.05
C LEU A 112 -7.16 16.89 -8.67
N LEU A 113 -6.44 15.93 -9.29
CA LEU A 113 -5.16 16.23 -9.93
C LEU A 113 -5.31 17.28 -11.04
N ARG A 114 -6.39 17.23 -11.83
CA ARG A 114 -6.68 18.23 -12.86
C ARG A 114 -6.87 19.62 -12.25
N ASN A 115 -7.65 19.73 -11.18
CA ASN A 115 -7.92 21.01 -10.50
C ASN A 115 -6.66 21.60 -9.85
N GLU A 116 -5.71 20.75 -9.45
CA GLU A 116 -4.41 21.14 -8.91
C GLU A 116 -3.34 21.40 -9.99
N GLY A 117 -3.68 21.28 -11.28
CA GLY A 117 -2.73 21.50 -12.39
C GLY A 117 -1.65 20.42 -12.53
N ILE A 118 -1.90 19.21 -12.01
CA ILE A 118 -0.95 18.10 -11.99
C ILE A 118 -1.14 17.24 -13.23
N ASP A 119 -0.12 17.15 -14.09
CA ASP A 119 -0.23 16.37 -15.32
C ASP A 119 0.71 15.18 -15.41
N ASN A 120 1.91 15.25 -14.84
CA ASN A 120 2.91 14.19 -14.98
C ASN A 120 3.40 13.68 -13.62
N PHE A 121 4.20 12.60 -13.66
CA PHE A 121 4.77 11.98 -12.47
C PHE A 121 5.52 12.96 -11.56
N GLN A 122 6.31 13.87 -12.13
CA GLN A 122 7.10 14.82 -11.36
C GLN A 122 6.19 15.82 -10.64
N HIS A 123 5.17 16.35 -11.32
CA HIS A 123 4.19 17.24 -10.71
C HIS A 123 3.47 16.54 -9.56
N LEU A 124 3.05 15.29 -9.76
CA LEU A 124 2.36 14.51 -8.73
C LEU A 124 3.27 14.25 -7.53
N ARG A 125 4.52 13.85 -7.77
CA ARG A 125 5.50 13.60 -6.71
C ARG A 125 5.75 14.87 -5.89
N THR A 126 5.94 16.01 -6.55
CA THR A 126 6.13 17.30 -5.88
C THR A 126 4.90 17.72 -5.09
N TRP A 127 3.69 17.59 -5.66
CA TRP A 127 2.45 17.93 -4.96
C TRP A 127 2.21 17.06 -3.72
N LEU A 128 2.53 15.77 -3.77
CA LEU A 128 2.41 14.87 -2.62
C LEU A 128 3.38 15.18 -1.46
N GLN A 129 4.38 16.04 -1.68
CA GLN A 129 5.25 16.53 -0.61
C GLN A 129 4.65 17.73 0.15
N ASP A 130 3.67 18.42 -0.44
CA ASP A 130 2.97 19.52 0.21
C ASP A 130 2.00 18.95 1.28
N PRO A 131 2.15 19.32 2.56
CA PRO A 131 1.24 18.88 3.62
C PRO A 131 -0.25 19.18 3.32
N ALA A 132 -0.55 20.24 2.58
CA ALA A 132 -1.92 20.62 2.22
C ALA A 132 -2.60 19.61 1.28
N CYS A 133 -1.84 18.79 0.53
CA CYS A 133 -2.41 17.78 -0.36
C CYS A 133 -3.22 16.73 0.41
N ARG A 134 -2.82 16.42 1.65
CA ARG A 134 -3.46 15.37 2.46
C ARG A 134 -4.90 15.73 2.77
N GLU A 135 -5.17 16.97 3.14
CA GLU A 135 -6.53 17.44 3.43
C GLU A 135 -7.43 17.29 2.20
N LYS A 136 -6.92 17.66 1.02
CA LYS A 136 -7.64 17.51 -0.25
C LYS A 136 -7.93 16.06 -0.61
N LEU A 137 -6.96 15.15 -0.39
CA LEU A 137 -7.13 13.72 -0.63
C LEU A 137 -8.20 13.10 0.28
N LEU A 138 -8.21 13.47 1.57
CA LEU A 138 -9.12 12.89 2.56
C LEU A 138 -10.59 13.31 2.38
N ILE A 139 -10.87 14.36 1.59
CA ILE A 139 -12.23 14.75 1.21
C ILE A 139 -12.84 13.72 0.23
N ILE A 140 -12.03 13.00 -0.53
CA ILE A 140 -12.52 12.04 -1.52
C ILE A 140 -13.09 10.82 -0.80
N HIS A 141 -14.37 10.52 -1.05
CA HIS A 141 -15.03 9.36 -0.47
C HIS A 141 -14.27 8.05 -0.76
N GLY A 142 -13.90 7.34 0.31
CA GLY A 142 -13.14 6.10 0.26
C GLY A 142 -11.63 6.27 0.13
N VAL A 143 -11.10 7.49 0.17
CA VAL A 143 -9.68 7.78 0.37
C VAL A 143 -9.46 8.10 1.84
N GLY A 144 -8.95 7.12 2.59
CA GLY A 144 -8.54 7.30 3.98
C GLY A 144 -7.02 7.55 4.12
N PRO A 145 -6.53 7.72 5.37
CA PRO A 145 -5.11 7.93 5.68
C PRO A 145 -4.18 6.94 4.97
N LYS A 146 -4.55 5.66 4.95
CA LYS A 146 -3.81 4.60 4.22
C LYS A 146 -3.62 4.95 2.75
N THR A 147 -4.69 5.31 2.05
CA THR A 147 -4.62 5.54 0.59
C THR A 147 -3.79 6.77 0.27
N ALA A 148 -3.87 7.83 1.10
CA ALA A 148 -3.02 9.00 0.95
C ALA A 148 -1.53 8.65 1.14
N ASP A 149 -1.20 7.89 2.18
CA ASP A 149 0.19 7.46 2.41
C ASP A 149 0.69 6.46 1.35
N TYR A 150 -0.22 5.62 0.82
CA TYR A 150 0.08 4.70 -0.27
C TYR A 150 0.41 5.42 -1.56
N LEU A 151 -0.30 6.51 -1.89
CA LEU A 151 0.05 7.36 -3.05
C LEU A 151 1.48 7.90 -2.93
N CYS A 152 1.89 8.35 -1.75
CA CYS A 152 3.27 8.78 -1.49
C CYS A 152 4.27 7.65 -1.78
N SER A 153 3.98 6.43 -1.33
CA SER A 153 4.82 5.24 -1.60
C SER A 153 4.89 4.91 -3.10
N LEU A 154 3.78 5.00 -3.84
CA LEU A 154 3.73 4.75 -5.29
C LEU A 154 4.63 5.68 -6.11
N VAL A 155 4.76 6.93 -5.67
CA VAL A 155 5.65 7.91 -6.30
C VAL A 155 7.06 7.90 -5.72
N GLY A 156 7.37 7.00 -4.77
CA GLY A 156 8.69 6.81 -4.19
C GLY A 156 9.07 7.80 -3.09
N LEU A 157 8.10 8.41 -2.42
CA LEU A 157 8.33 9.16 -1.17
C LEU A 157 8.46 8.16 -0.01
N ASP A 158 9.25 8.52 1.00
CA ASP A 158 9.54 7.65 2.13
C ASP A 158 8.41 7.68 3.17
N CYS A 159 7.34 6.95 2.88
CA CYS A 159 6.11 6.92 3.67
C CYS A 159 5.66 5.48 3.92
N ILE A 160 5.05 5.25 5.09
CA ILE A 160 4.42 3.97 5.48
C ILE A 160 2.90 4.12 5.38
N ALA A 161 2.27 3.19 4.68
CA ALA A 161 0.82 3.10 4.57
C ALA A 161 0.31 2.00 5.51
N VAL A 162 -0.21 2.37 6.67
CA VAL A 162 -0.63 1.38 7.69
C VAL A 162 -1.82 0.58 7.17
N ASP A 163 -1.56 -0.69 6.85
CA ASP A 163 -2.54 -1.64 6.37
C ASP A 163 -2.65 -2.86 7.30
N ARG A 164 -3.42 -3.88 6.89
CA ARG A 164 -3.57 -5.12 7.67
C ARG A 164 -2.25 -5.86 7.91
N HIS A 165 -1.29 -5.77 7.00
CA HIS A 165 0.02 -6.43 7.15
C HIS A 165 0.84 -5.69 8.19
N ILE A 166 0.87 -4.35 8.13
CA ILE A 166 1.50 -3.52 9.16
C ILE A 166 0.88 -3.78 10.53
N GLN A 167 -0.45 -3.81 10.64
CA GLN A 167 -1.14 -4.10 11.91
C GLN A 167 -0.84 -5.50 12.43
N THR A 168 -0.80 -6.51 11.54
CA THR A 168 -0.45 -7.89 11.92
C THR A 168 0.98 -7.95 12.44
N PHE A 169 1.90 -7.32 11.72
CA PHE A 169 3.31 -7.29 12.09
C PHE A 169 3.56 -6.61 13.43
N ALA A 170 2.95 -5.45 13.66
CA ALA A 170 3.05 -4.73 14.93
C ALA A 170 2.50 -5.57 16.09
N ARG A 171 1.36 -6.24 15.90
CA ARG A 171 0.78 -7.12 16.91
C ARG A 171 1.68 -8.31 17.24
N ASP A 172 2.27 -8.94 16.23
CA ASP A 172 3.19 -10.06 16.43
C ASP A 172 4.47 -9.64 17.18
N ALA A 173 4.90 -8.39 17.00
CA ALA A 173 5.97 -7.77 17.77
C ALA A 173 5.56 -7.36 19.19
N GLY A 174 4.30 -7.57 19.59
CA GLY A 174 3.79 -7.23 20.93
C GLY A 174 3.27 -5.80 21.09
N VAL A 175 3.11 -5.03 20.00
CA VAL A 175 2.51 -3.69 20.05
C VAL A 175 0.99 -3.82 20.18
N THR A 176 0.43 -3.20 21.22
CA THR A 176 -1.01 -3.27 21.54
C THR A 176 -1.83 -2.16 20.87
N ALA A 177 -1.18 -1.08 20.43
CA ALA A 177 -1.83 0.04 19.77
C ALA A 177 -2.44 -0.34 18.41
N THR A 178 -3.67 0.13 18.15
CA THR A 178 -4.39 -0.09 16.89
C THR A 178 -4.63 1.21 16.10
N ASP A 179 -4.32 2.36 16.70
CA ASP A 179 -4.46 3.67 16.06
C ASP A 179 -3.54 3.81 14.85
N TYR A 180 -4.07 4.37 13.76
CA TYR A 180 -3.36 4.51 12.50
C TYR A 180 -2.12 5.40 12.64
N ASP A 181 -2.28 6.58 13.25
CA ASP A 181 -1.20 7.57 13.32
C ASP A 181 -0.13 7.14 14.32
N HIS A 182 -0.51 6.50 15.43
CA HIS A 182 0.44 5.89 16.35
C HIS A 182 1.24 4.77 15.68
N LEU A 183 0.58 3.81 15.02
CA LEU A 183 1.28 2.74 14.30
C LEU A 183 2.19 3.29 13.21
N LYS A 184 1.76 4.33 12.48
CA LYS A 184 2.62 4.97 11.47
C LYS A 184 3.91 5.51 12.09
N ILE A 185 3.84 6.16 13.25
CA ILE A 185 5.02 6.65 13.98
C ILE A 185 5.89 5.48 14.45
N VAL A 186 5.29 4.48 15.10
CA VAL A 186 6.00 3.29 15.62
C VAL A 186 6.79 2.59 14.52
N ILE A 187 6.17 2.31 13.38
CA ILE A 187 6.85 1.63 12.26
C ILE A 187 7.89 2.53 11.62
N SER A 188 7.65 3.85 11.56
CA SER A 188 8.63 4.82 11.05
C SER A 188 9.88 4.84 11.92
N PHE A 189 9.72 4.94 13.25
CA PHE A 189 10.83 4.88 14.19
C PHE A 189 11.53 3.52 14.17
N ALA A 190 10.81 2.41 13.99
CA ALA A 190 11.43 1.10 13.86
C ALA A 190 12.33 1.02 12.62
N ALA A 191 11.88 1.55 11.47
CA ALA A 191 12.72 1.66 10.28
C ALA A 191 13.96 2.52 10.52
N ASP A 192 13.79 3.68 11.19
CA ASP A 192 14.88 4.59 11.53
C ASP A 192 15.91 3.91 12.46
N LEU A 193 15.46 3.16 13.48
CA LEU A 193 16.31 2.37 14.39
C LEU A 193 17.06 1.25 13.66
N LEU A 194 16.45 0.66 12.64
CA LEU A 194 17.08 -0.36 11.78
C LEU A 194 18.02 0.24 10.73
N GLY A 195 18.03 1.57 10.58
CA GLY A 195 18.85 2.27 9.59
C GLY A 195 18.41 2.01 8.15
N VAL A 196 17.13 1.77 7.91
CA VAL A 196 16.59 1.49 6.56
C VAL A 196 15.50 2.46 6.15
N PRO A 197 15.34 2.73 4.84
CA PRO A 197 14.24 3.56 4.34
C PRO A 197 12.88 3.01 4.77
N ARG A 198 11.98 3.89 5.21
CA ARG A 198 10.65 3.52 5.73
C ARG A 198 9.82 2.76 4.69
N ARG A 199 9.88 3.16 3.42
CA ARG A 199 9.20 2.47 2.31
C ARG A 199 9.78 1.08 2.04
N HIS A 200 11.07 0.90 2.29
CA HIS A 200 11.72 -0.40 2.17
C HIS A 200 11.28 -1.32 3.31
N PHE A 201 11.18 -0.77 4.52
CA PHE A 201 10.65 -1.53 5.65
C PHE A 201 9.18 -1.93 5.45
N ASP A 202 8.33 -1.01 4.97
CA ASP A 202 6.93 -1.28 4.59
C ASP A 202 6.82 -2.46 3.59
N ALA A 203 7.60 -2.42 2.51
CA ALA A 203 7.63 -3.48 1.51
C ALA A 203 8.12 -4.82 2.08
N SER A 204 9.11 -4.78 2.99
CA SER A 204 9.67 -5.97 3.64
C SER A 204 8.67 -6.62 4.58
N ILE A 205 7.95 -5.81 5.38
CA ILE A 205 6.85 -6.28 6.23
C ILE A 205 5.75 -6.92 5.38
N TRP A 206 5.35 -6.25 4.28
CA TRP A 206 4.33 -6.78 3.39
C TRP A 206 4.72 -8.16 2.82
N ALA A 207 5.97 -8.31 2.37
CA ALA A 207 6.49 -9.57 1.85
C ALA A 207 6.49 -10.68 2.92
N TYR A 208 6.98 -10.37 4.12
CA TYR A 208 7.01 -11.30 5.25
C TYR A 208 5.61 -11.81 5.62
N VAL A 209 4.66 -10.89 5.88
CA VAL A 209 3.31 -11.26 6.31
C VAL A 209 2.54 -11.96 5.19
N SER A 210 2.73 -11.57 3.93
CA SER A 210 2.13 -12.24 2.77
C SER A 210 2.60 -13.68 2.64
N ASN A 211 3.91 -13.93 2.78
CA ASN A 211 4.49 -15.27 2.66
C ASN A 211 4.05 -16.18 3.82
N ARG A 212 3.99 -15.65 5.04
CA ARG A 212 3.48 -16.43 6.19
C ARG A 212 2.03 -16.85 6.00
N SER A 213 1.19 -15.96 5.48
CA SER A 213 -0.23 -16.26 5.20
C SER A 213 -0.38 -17.38 4.17
N LEU A 214 0.48 -17.41 3.14
CA LEU A 214 0.51 -18.48 2.13
C LEU A 214 0.93 -19.82 2.75
N SER A 215 1.98 -19.83 3.58
CA SER A 215 2.45 -21.05 4.26
C SER A 215 1.37 -21.63 5.18
N THR A 216 0.64 -20.78 5.92
CA THR A 216 -0.48 -21.22 6.77
C THR A 216 -1.63 -21.81 5.95
N GLN A 217 -1.98 -21.22 4.81
CA GLN A 217 -3.02 -21.76 3.92
C GLN A 217 -2.64 -23.11 3.32
N ILE A 218 -1.38 -23.28 2.90
CA ILE A 218 -0.88 -24.56 2.38
C ILE A 218 -0.94 -25.62 3.47
N LEU A 219 -0.46 -25.33 4.68
CA LEU A 219 -0.47 -26.26 5.81
C LEU A 219 -1.89 -26.69 6.20
N GLN A 220 -2.85 -25.76 6.21
CA GLN A 220 -4.26 -26.05 6.47
C GLN A 220 -4.90 -26.92 5.37
N HIS A 221 -4.55 -26.68 4.10
CA HIS A 221 -5.03 -27.49 2.98
C HIS A 221 -4.41 -28.90 2.99
N THR A 222 -3.13 -29.05 3.34
CA THR A 222 -2.49 -30.37 3.48
C THR A 222 -2.99 -31.15 4.68
N ALA A 223 -3.37 -30.48 5.76
CA ALA A 223 -3.95 -31.10 6.96
C ALA A 223 -5.42 -31.55 6.77
N GLN A 224 -6.09 -31.12 5.69
CA GLN A 224 -7.47 -31.49 5.35
C GLN A 224 -7.57 -32.61 4.31
N LEU A 225 -6.44 -33.11 3.77
CA LEU A 225 -6.46 -34.30 2.92
C LEU A 225 -6.70 -35.54 3.80
N PRO A 226 -7.79 -36.30 3.59
CA PRO A 226 -8.01 -37.52 4.36
C PRO A 226 -6.89 -38.50 4.04
N PHE A 227 -6.28 -39.07 5.09
CA PHE A 227 -5.42 -40.24 5.00
C PHE A 227 -6.11 -41.27 4.09
N GLU A 228 -5.62 -41.47 2.87
CA GLU A 228 -6.07 -42.57 2.02
C GLU A 228 -5.82 -43.86 2.81
N ARG A 229 -6.92 -44.54 3.18
CA ARG A 229 -6.81 -45.84 3.83
C ARG A 229 -6.16 -46.82 2.86
N PRO A 230 -5.25 -47.70 3.33
CA PRO A 230 -4.66 -48.70 2.46
C PRO A 230 -5.75 -49.58 1.87
N PHE A 231 -5.71 -49.75 0.55
CA PHE A 231 -6.56 -50.66 -0.19
C PHE A 231 -6.30 -52.10 0.29
N VAL A 232 -7.22 -52.66 1.08
CA VAL A 232 -7.17 -54.08 1.44
C VAL A 232 -7.86 -54.84 0.31
N ALA A 233 -7.05 -55.54 -0.49
CA ALA A 233 -7.53 -56.46 -1.51
C ALA A 233 -8.04 -57.76 -0.85
N ALA A 234 -9.26 -58.17 -1.21
CA ALA A 234 -9.78 -59.52 -1.07
C ALA A 234 -10.55 -59.86 -2.35
#